data_AF-A0A136H3D3-F1
#
_entry.id   AF-A0A136H3D3-F1
#
_cell.length_a   1.000
_cell.length_b   1.000
_cell.length_c   1.000
_cell.angle_alpha   90.00
_cell.angle_beta   90.00
_cell.angle_gamma   90.00
#
_symmetry.space_group_name_H-M   'P 1'
#
loop_
_entity.id
_entity.type
_entity.pdbx_description
1 polymer ?
#
loop_
_entity_poly.entity_id
_entity_poly.type
_entity_poly.pdbx_seq_one_letter_code
_entity_poly.pdbx_strand_id
1 'polypeptide(L)'
;MTAPLTISLHILDKEYRVSCSEAERPGLESSARFLDEKMQSIKQSGRIVGMDRIAVMAGLNITHDFLVEEQKKSGLSLDISDKINALQNKLDFAINAFGK
;
A
#
# COMPACT_ATOMS: atom_id res chain seq x y z
N MET A 1 -9.08 25.85 -1.57
CA MET A 1 -8.47 25.26 -0.36
C MET A 1 -9.62 24.81 0.52
N THR A 2 -9.83 23.49 0.64
CA THR A 2 -10.96 22.93 1.40
C THR A 2 -10.65 23.07 2.90
N ALA A 3 -11.62 23.54 3.67
CA ALA A 3 -11.46 23.72 5.12
C ALA A 3 -11.19 22.37 5.82
N PRO A 4 -10.34 22.34 6.86
CA PRO A 4 -10.07 21.12 7.61
C PRO A 4 -11.33 20.68 8.37
N LEU A 5 -11.71 19.42 8.18
CA LEU A 5 -12.79 18.74 8.91
C LEU A 5 -12.16 17.84 9.98
N THR A 6 -12.83 17.65 11.11
CA THR A 6 -12.40 16.67 12.13
C THR A 6 -13.35 15.48 12.09
N ILE A 7 -12.80 14.28 11.95
CA ILE A 7 -13.56 13.03 11.97
C ILE A 7 -13.17 12.17 13.18
N SER A 8 -14.13 11.38 13.67
CA SER A 8 -13.91 10.37 14.71
C SER A 8 -13.78 8.99 14.08
N LEU A 9 -12.69 8.30 14.38
CA LEU A 9 -12.35 6.95 13.91
C LEU A 9 -12.32 5.99 15.10
N HIS A 10 -12.81 4.77 14.91
CA HIS A 10 -12.77 3.74 15.94
C HIS A 10 -11.74 2.68 15.54
N ILE A 11 -10.70 2.49 16.36
CA ILE A 11 -9.60 1.56 16.13
C ILE A 11 -9.30 0.83 17.44
N LEU A 12 -9.41 -0.49 17.43
CA LEU A 12 -9.20 -1.42 18.54
C LEU A 12 -9.88 -0.95 19.84
N ASP A 13 -11.21 -0.75 19.76
CA ASP A 13 -12.05 -0.31 20.88
C ASP A 13 -11.75 1.12 21.40
N LYS A 14 -10.94 1.91 20.68
CA LYS A 14 -10.63 3.30 21.01
C LYS A 14 -11.09 4.28 19.94
N GLU A 15 -11.60 5.42 20.37
CA GLU A 15 -11.94 6.55 19.51
C GLU A 15 -10.72 7.47 19.31
N TYR A 16 -10.45 7.84 18.06
CA TYR A 16 -9.41 8.79 17.66
C TYR A 16 -10.02 9.91 16.85
N ARG A 17 -9.61 11.15 17.13
CA ARG A 17 -10.02 12.33 16.35
C ARG A 17 -8.88 12.77 15.45
N VAL A 18 -9.16 12.84 14.15
CA VAL A 18 -8.16 13.19 13.13
C VAL A 18 -8.72 14.31 12.26
N SER A 19 -7.90 15.31 11.98
CA SER A 19 -8.22 16.36 11.02
C SER A 19 -7.86 15.90 9.61
N CYS A 20 -8.79 16.03 8.66
CA CYS A 20 -8.57 15.72 7.26
C CYS A 20 -9.35 16.68 6.34
N SER A 21 -8.99 16.75 5.06
CA SER A 21 -9.86 17.37 4.07
C SER A 21 -11.03 16.44 3.69
N GLU A 22 -12.06 16.99 3.06
CA GLU A 22 -13.21 16.21 2.58
C GLU A 22 -12.83 15.14 1.55
N ALA A 23 -11.81 15.42 0.72
CA ALA A 23 -11.31 14.48 -0.29
C ALA A 23 -10.52 13.30 0.32
N GLU A 24 -9.84 13.52 1.45
CA GLU A 24 -9.03 12.48 2.12
C GLU A 24 -9.86 11.56 3.01
N ARG A 25 -11.03 12.03 3.46
CA ARG A 25 -11.89 11.32 4.42
C ARG A 25 -12.14 9.84 4.04
N PRO A 26 -12.56 9.48 2.81
CA PRO A 26 -12.82 8.07 2.48
C PRO A 26 -11.57 7.19 2.56
N GLY A 27 -10.41 7.74 2.18
CA GLY A 27 -9.13 7.05 2.27
C GLY A 27 -8.70 6.84 3.72
N LEU A 28 -8.92 7.84 4.57
CA LEU A 28 -8.61 7.77 6.00
C LEU A 28 -9.53 6.79 6.74
N GLU A 29 -10.84 6.78 6.45
CA GLU A 29 -11.80 5.81 6.99
C GLU A 29 -11.43 4.37 6.59
N SER A 30 -11.04 4.17 5.32
CA SER A 30 -10.58 2.86 4.84
C SER A 30 -9.27 2.42 5.52
N SER A 31 -8.34 3.36 5.73
CA SER A 31 -7.08 3.11 6.43
C SER A 31 -7.29 2.71 7.89
N ALA A 32 -8.21 3.39 8.57
CA ALA A 32 -8.57 3.08 9.95
C ALA A 32 -9.21 1.69 10.09
N ARG A 33 -10.13 1.33 9.17
CA ARG A 33 -10.74 -0.01 9.14
C ARG A 33 -9.68 -1.10 8.94
N PHE A 34 -8.77 -0.91 8.00
CA PHE A 34 -7.69 -1.87 7.74
C PHE A 34 -6.74 -2.03 8.94
N LEU A 35 -6.39 -0.91 9.60
CA LEU A 35 -5.58 -0.94 10.81
C LEU A 35 -6.32 -1.69 11.95
N ASP A 36 -7.61 -1.43 12.14
CA ASP A 36 -8.44 -2.11 13.14
C ASP A 36 -8.44 -3.63 12.92
N GLU A 37 -8.72 -4.08 11.70
CA GLU A 37 -8.72 -5.51 11.35
C GLU A 37 -7.35 -6.18 11.66
N LYS A 38 -6.24 -5.54 11.29
CA LYS A 38 -4.89 -6.06 11.57
C LYS A 38 -4.61 -6.11 13.08
N MET A 39 -5.00 -5.07 13.83
CA MET A 39 -4.83 -5.02 15.28
C MET A 39 -5.72 -6.06 16.00
N GLN A 40 -6.96 -6.26 15.55
CA GLN A 40 -7.86 -7.29 16.06
C GLN A 40 -7.30 -8.70 15.83
N SER A 41 -6.79 -8.98 14.63
CA SER A 41 -6.15 -10.28 14.32
C SER A 41 -4.98 -10.58 15.26
N ILE A 42 -4.13 -9.58 15.52
CA ILE A 42 -3.00 -9.73 16.45
C ILE A 42 -3.50 -9.96 17.88
N LYS A 43 -4.49 -9.19 18.34
CA LYS A 43 -5.14 -9.34 19.65
C LYS A 43 -5.72 -10.74 19.83
N GLN A 44 -6.46 -11.24 18.83
CA GLN A 44 -7.08 -12.58 18.84
C GLN A 44 -6.05 -13.72 18.90
N SER A 45 -4.84 -13.51 18.37
CA SER A 45 -3.78 -14.52 18.45
C SER A 45 -3.29 -14.79 19.88
N GLY A 46 -3.55 -13.87 20.83
CA GLY A 46 -3.15 -13.98 22.23
C GLY A 46 -1.63 -13.93 22.49
N ARG A 47 -0.79 -13.91 21.45
CA ARG A 47 0.67 -13.94 21.57
C ARG A 47 1.29 -12.62 22.04
N ILE A 48 0.64 -11.50 21.75
CA ILE A 48 1.11 -10.16 22.09
C ILE A 48 0.10 -9.53 23.05
N VAL A 49 0.60 -9.12 24.21
CA VAL A 49 -0.19 -8.46 25.24
C VAL A 49 0.17 -6.98 25.30
N GLY A 50 -0.86 -6.14 25.40
CA GLY A 50 -0.70 -4.68 25.50
C GLY A 50 -1.02 -3.97 24.18
N MET A 51 -1.88 -2.97 24.28
CA MET A 51 -2.41 -2.25 23.12
C MET A 51 -1.32 -1.55 22.30
N ASP A 52 -0.35 -0.92 22.98
CA ASP A 52 0.73 -0.20 22.29
C ASP A 52 1.61 -1.16 21.48
N ARG A 53 1.89 -2.36 22.01
CA ARG A 53 2.64 -3.38 21.29
C ARG A 53 1.86 -3.93 20.10
N ILE A 54 0.55 -4.14 20.26
CA ILE A 54 -0.34 -4.55 19.17
C ILE A 54 -0.32 -3.50 18.05
N ALA A 55 -0.41 -2.21 18.38
CA ALA A 55 -0.37 -1.13 17.41
C ALA A 55 0.97 -1.08 16.64
N VAL A 56 2.10 -1.20 17.35
CA VAL A 56 3.44 -1.23 16.73
C VAL A 56 3.58 -2.43 15.80
N MET A 57 3.13 -3.62 16.22
CA MET A 57 3.20 -4.83 15.40
C MET A 57 2.28 -4.76 14.18
N ALA A 58 1.09 -4.19 14.31
CA ALA A 58 0.20 -3.95 13.18
C ALA A 58 0.85 -2.99 12.18
N GLY A 59 1.41 -1.86 12.66
CA GLY A 59 2.12 -0.90 11.82
C GLY A 59 3.29 -1.54 11.07
N LEU A 60 4.15 -2.29 11.76
CA LEU A 60 5.27 -2.99 11.13
C LEU A 60 4.82 -3.98 10.05
N ASN A 61 3.78 -4.76 10.31
CA ASN A 61 3.24 -5.70 9.32
C ASN A 61 2.72 -4.97 8.08
N ILE A 62 1.97 -3.88 8.26
CA ILE A 62 1.42 -3.09 7.15
C ILE A 62 2.55 -2.45 6.33
N THR A 63 3.55 -1.87 6.99
CA THR A 63 4.73 -1.29 6.31
C THR A 63 5.51 -2.36 5.55
N HIS A 64 5.67 -3.55 6.12
CA HIS A 64 6.33 -4.66 5.44
C HIS A 64 5.55 -5.08 4.17
N ASP A 65 4.24 -5.28 4.29
CA ASP A 65 3.36 -5.64 3.17
C ASP A 65 3.47 -4.58 2.05
N PHE A 66 3.47 -3.29 2.40
CA PHE A 66 3.62 -2.18 1.45
C PHE A 66 4.97 -2.20 0.73
N LEU A 67 6.09 -2.35 1.46
CA LEU A 67 7.43 -2.36 0.87
C LEU A 67 7.66 -3.57 -0.04
N VAL A 68 7.07 -4.73 0.29
CA VAL A 68 7.13 -5.93 -0.56
C VAL A 68 6.38 -5.71 -1.87
N GLU A 69 5.19 -5.11 -1.83
CA GLU A 69 4.44 -4.78 -3.05
C GLU A 69 5.13 -3.72 -3.91
N GLU A 70 5.77 -2.73 -3.30
CA GLU A 70 6.58 -1.74 -4.02
C GLU A 70 7.75 -2.38 -4.77
N GLN A 71 8.47 -3.31 -4.11
CA GLN A 71 9.56 -4.06 -4.75
C GLN A 71 9.07 -4.93 -5.90
N LYS A 72 7.93 -5.61 -5.75
CA LYS A 72 7.32 -6.40 -6.85
C LYS A 72 6.96 -5.52 -8.04
N LYS A 73 6.39 -4.34 -7.79
CA LYS A 73 6.05 -3.38 -8.85
C LYS A 73 7.29 -2.86 -9.57
N SER A 74 8.36 -2.57 -8.84
CA SER A 74 9.65 -2.19 -9.43
C SER A 74 10.23 -3.31 -10.30
N GLY A 75 10.27 -4.55 -9.79
CA GLY A 75 10.73 -5.72 -10.56
C GLY A 75 9.90 -5.96 -11.82
N LEU A 76 8.57 -5.83 -11.74
CA LEU A 76 7.68 -5.94 -12.88
C LEU A 76 7.94 -4.85 -13.94
N SER A 77 8.21 -3.61 -13.51
CA SER A 77 8.51 -2.52 -14.45
C SER A 77 9.80 -2.78 -15.24
N LEU A 78 10.82 -3.36 -14.60
CA LEU A 78 12.07 -3.75 -15.26
C LEU A 78 11.83 -4.85 -16.32
N ASP A 79 11.10 -5.91 -15.97
CA ASP A 79 10.76 -7.00 -16.92
C ASP A 79 9.97 -6.50 -18.14
N ILE A 80 9.04 -5.56 -17.93
CA ILE A 80 8.29 -4.94 -19.04
C ILE A 80 9.22 -4.13 -19.93
N SER A 81 10.12 -3.33 -19.37
CA SER A 81 11.10 -2.57 -20.15
C SER A 81 12.02 -3.48 -20.97
N ASP A 82 12.50 -4.59 -20.39
CA ASP A 82 13.34 -5.56 -21.09
C ASP A 82 12.60 -6.21 -22.27
N LYS A 83 11.32 -6.57 -22.07
CA LYS A 83 10.47 -7.11 -23.14
C LYS A 83 10.24 -6.10 -24.26
N ILE A 84 10.01 -4.82 -23.94
CA ILE A 84 9.87 -3.75 -24.94
C ILE A 84 11.16 -3.60 -25.74
N ASN A 85 12.32 -3.56 -25.09
CA ASN A 85 13.62 -3.46 -25.76
C ASN A 85 13.86 -4.68 -26.68
N ALA A 86 13.52 -5.88 -26.24
CA ALA A 86 13.63 -7.08 -27.06
C ALA A 86 12.71 -7.05 -28.30
N LEU A 87 11.51 -6.50 -28.18
CA LEU A 87 10.60 -6.31 -29.31
C LEU A 87 11.11 -5.23 -30.28
N GLN A 88 11.64 -4.12 -29.78
CA GLN A 88 12.27 -3.08 -30.61
C GLN A 88 13.43 -3.67 -31.43
N ASN A 89 14.34 -4.41 -30.79
CA ASN A 89 15.46 -5.05 -31.48
C ASN A 89 15.00 -6.04 -32.58
N LYS A 90 13.91 -6.77 -32.34
CA LYS A 90 13.32 -7.67 -33.37
C LYS A 90 12.73 -6.89 -34.54
N LEU A 91 12.07 -5.77 -34.27
CA LEU A 91 11.51 -4.89 -35.29
C LEU A 91 12.65 -4.28 -36.14
N ASP A 92 13.69 -3.76 -35.50
CA ASP A 92 14.85 -3.20 -36.18
C ASP A 92 15.56 -4.25 -37.04
N PHE A 93 15.69 -5.49 -36.55
CA PHE A 93 16.23 -6.58 -37.34
C PHE A 93 15.36 -6.88 -38.57
N ALA A 94 14.05 -6.97 -38.41
CA ALA A 94 13.14 -7.23 -39.51
C ALA A 94 13.18 -6.11 -40.56
N ILE A 95 13.11 -4.84 -40.14
CA ILE A 95 13.16 -3.68 -41.05
C ILE A 95 14.48 -3.67 -41.83
N ASN A 96 15.61 -3.88 -41.16
CA ASN A 96 16.91 -3.94 -41.84
C ASN A 96 17.04 -5.14 -42.79
N ALA A 97 16.39 -6.27 -42.48
CA ALA A 97 16.39 -7.45 -43.35
C ALA A 97 15.53 -7.27 -44.62
N PHE A 98 14.45 -6.49 -44.56
CA PHE A 98 13.61 -6.19 -45.74
C PHE A 98 14.09 -4.98 -46.57
N GLY A 99 15.04 -4.19 -46.04
CA GLY A 99 15.65 -3.04 -46.73
C GLY A 99 16.83 -3.38 -47.65
N LYS A 100 17.17 -4.66 -47.81
CA LYS A 100 18.11 -5.20 -48.82
C LYS A 100 17.35 -5.98 -49.88
#